data_AF-A0A2N2D222-F1
#
_entry.id   AF-A0A2N2D222-F1
#
_cell.length_a   1.000
_cell.length_b   1.000
_cell.length_c   1.000
_cell.angle_alpha   90.00
_cell.angle_beta   90.00
_cell.angle_gamma   90.00
#
_symmetry.space_group_name_H-M   'P 1'
#
loop_
_entity.id
_entity.type
_entity.pdbx_description
1 polymer ?
#
loop_
_entity_poly.entity_id
_entity_poly.type
_entity_poly.pdbx_seq_one_letter_code
_entity_poly.pdbx_strand_id
1 'polypeptide(L)'
;MSANFKPYLRMLLIITVGVMLYFIPTREFLKTTFMLGMPFVFILGFMVRTPRYSLVWSICALGLLVVLGAYAYNLVHLPERIQVKKIITSGASLVAEGQYDAAIEKFAGLEKLGKPEQMKEKISEAQTEKEAHQQLETARQLIEAGDKDEAKRIIDALPKNTRAAQESRNLRKSIE
;
A
#
# COMPACT_ATOMS: atom_id res chain seq x y z
N MET A 1 -33.61 20.53 15.70
CA MET A 1 -34.32 19.40 15.06
C MET A 1 -33.58 18.12 15.45
N SER A 2 -34.05 17.40 16.48
CA SER A 2 -33.35 16.23 17.02
C SER A 2 -33.57 15.03 16.10
N ALA A 3 -32.52 14.63 15.39
CA ALA A 3 -32.56 13.45 14.54
C ALA A 3 -32.60 12.18 15.42
N ASN A 4 -33.81 11.76 15.80
CA ASN A 4 -34.12 10.43 16.30
C ASN A 4 -33.95 9.42 15.15
N PHE A 5 -32.72 9.23 14.69
CA PHE A 5 -32.37 8.05 13.90
C PHE A 5 -32.59 6.83 14.80
N LYS A 6 -33.55 5.98 14.44
CA LYS A 6 -33.80 4.70 15.13
C LYS A 6 -32.45 4.01 15.37
N PRO A 7 -32.18 3.48 16.59
CA PRO A 7 -30.86 2.92 16.93
C PRO A 7 -30.40 1.84 15.95
N TYR A 8 -31.34 1.06 15.40
CA TYR A 8 -31.09 0.09 14.34
C TYR A 8 -30.58 0.69 13.03
N LEU A 9 -31.06 1.88 12.65
CA LEU A 9 -30.62 2.57 11.44
C LEU A 9 -29.19 3.11 11.61
N ARG A 10 -28.83 3.59 12.81
CA ARG A 10 -27.43 3.95 13.13
C ARG A 10 -26.53 2.73 13.10
N MET A 11 -26.97 1.61 13.69
CA MET A 11 -26.19 0.38 13.70
C MET A 11 -26.00 -0.18 12.28
N LEU A 12 -27.03 -0.17 11.44
CA LEU A 12 -26.96 -0.57 10.04
C LEU A 12 -26.02 0.32 9.23
N LEU A 13 -26.04 1.63 9.48
CA LEU A 13 -25.13 2.59 8.83
C LEU A 13 -23.68 2.35 9.26
N ILE A 14 -23.43 2.09 10.56
CA ILE A 14 -22.11 1.73 11.08
C ILE A 14 -21.61 0.42 10.47
N ILE A 15 -22.45 -0.61 10.40
CA ILE A 15 -22.10 -1.90 9.79
C ILE A 15 -21.82 -1.71 8.30
N THR A 16 -22.64 -0.94 7.60
CA THR A 16 -22.47 -0.68 6.15
C THR A 16 -21.18 0.10 5.89
N VAL A 17 -20.87 1.13 6.68
CA VAL A 17 -19.60 1.85 6.61
C VAL A 17 -18.43 0.93 6.96
N GLY A 18 -18.57 0.08 7.97
CA GLY A 18 -17.56 -0.92 8.33
C GLY A 18 -17.26 -1.91 7.21
N VAL A 19 -18.30 -2.45 6.57
CA VAL A 19 -18.18 -3.35 5.41
C VAL A 19 -17.58 -2.61 4.21
N MET A 20 -18.01 -1.37 3.96
CA MET A 20 -17.43 -0.53 2.90
C MET A 20 -15.93 -0.25 3.12
N LEU A 21 -15.47 -0.13 4.37
CA LEU A 21 -14.05 0.04 4.66
C LEU A 21 -13.21 -1.24 4.44
N TYR A 22 -13.84 -2.41 4.50
CA TYR A 22 -13.19 -3.69 4.25
C TYR A 22 -12.87 -3.89 2.76
N PHE A 23 -13.73 -3.41 1.85
CA PHE A 23 -13.51 -3.53 0.41
C PHE A 23 -12.48 -2.52 -0.10
N ILE A 24 -11.37 -3.02 -0.65
CA ILE A 24 -10.28 -2.22 -1.23
C ILE A 24 -10.78 -1.15 -2.23
N PRO A 25 -11.69 -1.46 -3.19
CA PRO A 25 -12.20 -0.47 -4.13
C PRO A 25 -12.93 0.67 -3.43
N THR A 26 -13.78 0.34 -2.47
CA THR A 26 -14.59 1.29 -1.73
C THR A 26 -13.74 2.15 -0.81
N ARG A 27 -12.67 1.60 -0.21
CA ARG A 27 -11.71 2.37 0.59
C ARG A 27 -10.95 3.41 -0.23
N GLU A 28 -10.47 3.06 -1.42
CA GLU A 28 -9.81 4.02 -2.32
C GLU A 28 -10.79 5.09 -2.83
N PHE A 29 -12.04 4.70 -3.11
CA PHE A 29 -13.11 5.64 -3.46
C PHE A 29 -13.42 6.61 -2.31
N LEU A 30 -13.56 6.11 -1.08
CA LEU A 30 -13.85 6.92 0.11
C LEU A 30 -12.71 7.89 0.38
N LYS A 31 -11.46 7.42 0.30
CA LYS A 31 -10.27 8.27 0.47
C LYS A 31 -10.24 9.40 -0.56
N THR A 32 -10.49 9.09 -1.83
CA THR A 32 -10.54 10.08 -2.92
C THR A 32 -11.66 11.08 -2.70
N THR A 33 -12.84 10.60 -2.32
CA THR A 33 -14.03 11.42 -2.05
C THR A 33 -13.84 12.34 -0.86
N PHE A 34 -13.22 11.88 0.24
CA PHE A 34 -12.93 12.74 1.38
C PHE A 34 -11.83 13.76 1.09
N MET A 35 -10.77 13.35 0.39
CA MET A 35 -9.65 14.22 0.05
C MET A 35 -10.06 15.37 -0.87
N LEU A 36 -10.96 15.13 -1.82
CA LEU A 36 -11.47 16.17 -2.74
C LEU A 36 -12.76 16.83 -2.25
N GLY A 37 -13.57 16.11 -1.46
CA GLY A 37 -14.83 16.60 -0.90
C GLY A 37 -14.63 17.68 0.15
N MET A 38 -13.58 17.60 0.98
CA MET A 38 -13.28 18.66 1.95
C MET A 38 -12.97 20.01 1.25
N PRO A 39 -12.01 20.09 0.31
CA PRO A 39 -11.80 21.31 -0.48
C PRO A 39 -13.05 21.76 -1.22
N PHE A 40 -13.82 20.84 -1.80
CA PHE A 40 -15.06 21.15 -2.51
C PHE A 40 -16.06 21.87 -1.61
N VAL A 41 -16.35 21.33 -0.41
CA VAL A 41 -17.30 21.94 0.54
C VAL A 41 -16.79 23.28 1.06
N PHE A 42 -15.48 23.41 1.30
CA PHE A 42 -14.88 24.68 1.72
C PHE A 42 -15.01 25.77 0.64
N ILE A 43 -14.64 25.45 -0.61
CA ILE A 43 -14.73 26.40 -1.73
C ILE A 43 -16.19 26.75 -2.00
N LEU A 44 -17.09 25.76 -1.98
CA LEU A 44 -18.53 25.97 -2.16
C LEU A 44 -19.11 26.86 -1.05
N GLY A 45 -18.78 26.57 0.21
CA GLY A 45 -19.24 27.33 1.37
C GLY A 45 -18.69 28.76 1.41
N PHE A 46 -17.51 28.98 0.84
CA PHE A 46 -16.96 30.32 0.62
C PHE A 46 -17.67 31.02 -0.55
N MET A 47 -17.89 30.33 -1.67
CA MET A 47 -18.57 30.84 -2.85
C MET A 47 -20.00 31.33 -2.54
N VAL A 48 -20.77 30.60 -1.74
CA VAL A 48 -22.14 30.99 -1.33
C VAL A 48 -22.19 32.30 -0.53
N ARG A 49 -21.10 32.67 0.16
CA ARG A 49 -21.01 33.92 0.94
C ARG A 49 -20.51 35.11 0.11
N THR A 50 -20.07 34.88 -1.12
CA THR A 50 -19.53 35.94 -1.99
C THR A 50 -20.59 36.44 -2.97
N PRO A 51 -20.58 37.74 -3.32
CA PRO A 51 -21.54 38.29 -4.27
C PRO A 51 -21.41 37.61 -5.64
N ARG A 52 -22.56 37.26 -6.24
CA ARG A 52 -22.63 36.59 -7.53
C ARG A 52 -21.91 37.42 -8.60
N TYR A 53 -21.17 36.74 -9.48
CA TYR A 53 -20.40 37.34 -10.58
C TYR A 53 -19.24 38.27 -10.17
N SER A 54 -18.85 38.30 -8.90
CA SER A 54 -17.58 38.92 -8.49
C SER A 54 -16.38 38.15 -9.05
N LEU A 55 -15.23 38.83 -9.24
CA LEU A 55 -13.95 38.18 -9.58
C LEU A 55 -13.63 37.00 -8.64
N VAL A 56 -13.90 37.18 -7.34
CA VAL A 56 -13.70 36.12 -6.33
C VAL A 56 -14.65 34.95 -6.56
N TRP A 57 -15.89 35.21 -6.96
CA TRP A 57 -16.88 34.19 -7.28
C TRP A 57 -16.45 33.37 -8.51
N SER A 58 -15.95 34.03 -9.56
CA SER A 58 -15.43 33.36 -10.77
C SER A 58 -14.21 32.48 -10.46
N ILE A 59 -13.29 32.94 -9.61
CA ILE A 59 -12.14 32.13 -9.15
C ILE A 59 -12.61 30.90 -8.37
N CYS A 60 -13.61 31.05 -7.49
CA CYS A 60 -14.17 29.92 -6.74
C CYS A 60 -14.87 28.92 -7.67
N ALA A 61 -15.64 29.40 -8.65
CA ALA A 61 -16.29 28.56 -9.65
C ALA A 61 -15.27 27.77 -10.49
N LEU A 62 -14.18 28.42 -10.91
CA LEU A 62 -13.07 27.75 -11.60
C LEU A 62 -12.39 26.73 -10.69
N GLY A 63 -12.16 27.07 -9.42
CA GLY A 63 -11.62 26.15 -8.42
C GLY A 63 -12.48 24.90 -8.22
N LEU A 64 -13.81 25.06 -8.17
CA LEU A 64 -14.74 23.93 -8.12
C LEU A 64 -14.65 23.06 -9.38
N LEU A 65 -14.54 23.66 -10.57
CA LEU A 65 -14.33 22.92 -11.82
C LEU A 65 -13.02 22.11 -11.79
N VAL A 66 -11.94 22.68 -11.28
CA VAL A 66 -10.66 21.97 -11.12
C VAL A 66 -10.81 20.78 -10.17
N VAL A 67 -11.45 20.97 -9.00
CA VAL A 67 -11.67 19.88 -8.04
C VAL A 67 -12.53 18.77 -8.65
N LEU A 68 -13.55 19.13 -9.43
CA LEU A 68 -14.46 18.19 -10.08
C LEU A 68 -13.77 17.42 -11.22
N GLY A 69 -12.93 18.10 -12.00
CA GLY A 69 -12.07 17.48 -13.01
C GLY A 69 -11.04 16.52 -12.38
N ALA A 70 -10.39 16.93 -11.29
CA ALA A 70 -9.48 16.07 -10.54
C ALA A 70 -10.19 14.84 -9.96
N TYR A 71 -11.44 14.98 -9.50
CA TYR A 71 -12.26 13.87 -9.03
C TYR A 71 -12.57 12.87 -10.15
N ALA A 72 -13.05 13.36 -11.30
CA ALA A 72 -13.31 12.52 -12.47
C ALA A 72 -12.05 11.79 -12.94
N TYR A 73 -10.91 12.49 -12.99
CA TYR A 73 -9.63 11.90 -13.36
C TYR A 73 -9.20 10.78 -12.39
N ASN A 74 -9.32 11.00 -11.07
CA ASN A 74 -8.99 9.96 -10.08
C ASN A 74 -9.92 8.75 -10.17
N LEU A 75 -11.20 8.96 -10.48
CA LEU A 75 -12.17 7.88 -10.71
C LEU A 75 -11.83 7.02 -11.92
N VAL A 76 -11.43 7.64 -13.04
CA VAL A 76 -11.04 6.93 -14.26
C VAL A 76 -9.80 6.05 -14.03
N HIS A 77 -8.83 6.52 -13.24
CA HIS A 77 -7.60 5.78 -12.94
C HIS A 77 -7.71 4.88 -11.70
N LEU A 78 -8.87 4.86 -11.04
CA LEU A 78 -9.10 4.06 -9.84
C LEU A 78 -8.92 2.54 -10.08
N PRO A 79 -9.38 1.95 -11.20
CA PRO A 79 -9.15 0.54 -11.50
C PRO A 79 -7.67 0.18 -11.63
N GLU A 80 -6.86 1.03 -12.24
CA GLU A 80 -5.41 0.83 -12.38
C GLU A 80 -4.73 0.80 -11.01
N ARG A 81 -5.06 1.76 -10.13
CA ARG A 81 -4.50 1.84 -8.77
C ARG A 81 -4.83 0.61 -7.94
N ILE A 82 -6.05 0.09 -8.06
CA ILE A 82 -6.46 -1.14 -7.39
C ILE A 82 -5.65 -2.33 -7.91
N GLN A 83 -5.44 -2.44 -9.22
CA GLN A 83 -4.66 -3.52 -9.81
C GLN A 83 -3.19 -3.47 -9.36
N VAL A 84 -2.56 -2.29 -9.40
CA VAL A 84 -1.19 -2.10 -8.88
C VAL A 84 -1.12 -2.54 -7.42
N LYS A 85 -2.04 -2.07 -6.57
CA LYS A 85 -2.06 -2.42 -5.15
C LYS A 85 -2.30 -3.91 -4.90
N LYS A 86 -3.16 -4.54 -5.71
CA LYS A 86 -3.39 -5.98 -5.66
C LYS A 86 -2.13 -6.76 -6.01
N ILE A 87 -1.44 -6.39 -7.08
CA ILE A 87 -0.17 -7.01 -7.47
C ILE A 87 0.86 -6.87 -6.35
N ILE A 88 1.04 -5.65 -5.81
CA ILE A 88 2.01 -5.40 -4.75
C ILE A 88 1.68 -6.22 -3.50
N THR A 89 0.41 -6.26 -3.09
CA THR A 89 -0.02 -6.98 -1.88
C THR A 89 0.11 -8.48 -2.05
N SER A 90 -0.32 -9.02 -3.19
CA SER A 90 -0.18 -10.46 -3.49
C SER A 90 1.28 -10.87 -3.61
N GLY A 91 2.11 -10.08 -4.31
CA GLY A 91 3.55 -10.33 -4.40
C GLY A 91 4.23 -10.30 -3.03
N ALA A 92 3.89 -9.33 -2.17
CA ALA A 92 4.41 -9.26 -0.81
C ALA A 92 4.00 -10.47 0.05
N SER A 93 2.78 -11.01 -0.12
CA SER A 93 2.37 -12.25 0.54
C SER A 93 3.23 -13.43 0.09
N LEU A 94 3.49 -13.55 -1.22
CA LEU A 94 4.32 -14.61 -1.76
C LEU A 94 5.77 -14.54 -1.25
N VAL A 95 6.35 -13.32 -1.15
CA VAL A 95 7.65 -13.12 -0.49
C VAL A 95 7.61 -13.57 0.97
N ALA A 96 6.52 -13.27 1.69
CA ALA A 96 6.35 -13.68 3.08
C ALA A 96 6.22 -15.20 3.25
N GLU A 97 5.69 -15.89 2.26
CA GLU A 97 5.54 -17.35 2.21
C GLU A 97 6.80 -18.06 1.67
N GLY A 98 7.87 -17.32 1.35
CA GLY A 98 9.11 -17.86 0.78
C GLY A 98 9.01 -18.22 -0.71
N GLN A 99 7.89 -17.90 -1.37
CA GLN A 99 7.65 -18.15 -2.80
C GLN A 99 8.21 -17.00 -3.66
N TYR A 100 9.53 -16.77 -3.58
CA TYR A 100 10.18 -15.62 -4.21
C TYR A 100 10.03 -15.57 -5.73
N ASP A 101 10.13 -16.71 -6.42
CA ASP A 101 10.00 -16.75 -7.89
C ASP A 101 8.58 -16.39 -8.36
N ALA A 102 7.57 -16.90 -7.65
CA ALA A 102 6.17 -16.53 -7.90
C ALA A 102 5.91 -15.04 -7.59
N ALA A 103 6.56 -14.50 -6.55
CA ALA A 103 6.46 -13.08 -6.22
C ALA A 103 7.06 -12.19 -7.33
N ILE A 104 8.23 -12.55 -7.87
CA ILE A 104 8.89 -11.84 -8.97
C ILE A 104 8.00 -11.84 -10.22
N GLU A 105 7.42 -12.99 -10.58
CA GLU A 105 6.48 -13.09 -11.70
C GLU A 105 5.24 -12.20 -11.48
N LYS A 106 4.72 -12.15 -10.24
CA LYS A 106 3.62 -11.23 -9.92
C LYS A 106 4.03 -9.78 -10.09
N PHE A 107 5.20 -9.37 -9.60
CA PHE A 107 5.68 -7.99 -9.75
C PHE A 107 5.93 -7.62 -11.20
N ALA A 108 6.31 -8.57 -12.07
CA ALA A 108 6.43 -8.33 -13.52
C ALA A 108 5.11 -7.83 -14.16
N GLY A 109 3.96 -8.17 -13.56
CA GLY A 109 2.66 -7.63 -13.96
C GLY A 109 2.52 -6.11 -13.86
N LEU A 110 3.37 -5.43 -13.08
CA LEU A 110 3.39 -3.96 -12.96
C LEU A 110 3.85 -3.26 -14.25
N GLU A 111 4.63 -3.92 -15.11
CA GLU A 111 5.03 -3.38 -16.41
C GLU A 111 3.82 -3.15 -17.32
N LYS A 112 2.87 -4.10 -17.32
CA LYS A 112 1.63 -4.01 -18.12
C LYS A 112 0.74 -2.83 -17.69
N LEU A 113 0.95 -2.30 -16.49
CA LEU A 113 0.25 -1.13 -15.94
C LEU A 113 1.08 0.16 -16.10
N GLY A 114 2.15 0.14 -16.89
CA GLY A 114 3.03 1.29 -17.12
C GLY A 114 3.82 1.71 -15.88
N LYS A 115 4.13 0.78 -14.96
CA LYS A 115 4.93 1.01 -13.75
C LYS A 115 6.26 0.24 -13.75
N PRO A 116 7.13 0.38 -14.78
CA PRO A 116 8.36 -0.39 -14.88
C PRO A 116 9.37 -0.09 -13.76
N GLU A 117 9.40 1.14 -13.24
CA GLU A 117 10.31 1.49 -12.14
C GLU A 117 9.90 0.83 -10.82
N GLN A 118 8.59 0.83 -10.49
CA GLN A 118 8.09 0.12 -9.32
C GLN A 118 8.25 -1.40 -9.44
N MET A 119 8.13 -1.93 -10.66
CA MET A 119 8.43 -3.34 -10.94
C MET A 119 9.87 -3.67 -10.57
N LYS A 120 10.84 -2.93 -11.12
CA LYS A 120 12.27 -3.16 -10.87
C LYS A 120 12.61 -3.09 -9.38
N GLU A 121 12.10 -2.07 -8.69
CA GLU A 121 12.27 -1.91 -7.25
C GLU A 121 11.77 -3.14 -6.49
N LYS A 122 10.53 -3.58 -6.75
CA LYS A 122 9.91 -4.70 -6.03
C LYS A 122 10.53 -6.05 -6.37
N ILE A 123 10.97 -6.25 -7.62
CA ILE A 123 11.73 -7.44 -8.02
C ILE A 123 13.09 -7.46 -7.32
N SER A 124 13.80 -6.33 -7.28
CA SER A 124 15.09 -6.21 -6.60
C SER A 124 14.97 -6.51 -5.10
N GLU A 125 13.92 -6.00 -4.44
CA GLU A 125 13.64 -6.32 -3.03
C GLU A 125 13.39 -7.82 -2.84
N ALA A 126 12.54 -8.44 -3.66
CA ALA A 126 12.24 -9.87 -3.57
C ALA A 126 13.48 -10.74 -3.82
N GLN A 127 14.35 -10.32 -4.73
CA GLN A 127 15.58 -11.03 -5.04
C GLN A 127 16.62 -10.91 -3.93
N THR A 128 16.77 -9.72 -3.33
CA THR A 128 17.61 -9.51 -2.15
C THR A 128 17.14 -10.40 -0.99
N GLU A 129 15.82 -10.51 -0.78
CA GLU A 129 15.25 -11.38 0.25
C GLU A 129 15.50 -12.86 -0.05
N LYS A 130 15.37 -13.28 -1.32
CA LYS A 130 15.68 -14.65 -1.76
C LYS A 130 17.13 -15.02 -1.48
N GLU A 131 18.08 -14.16 -1.86
CA GLU A 131 19.51 -14.38 -1.65
C GLU A 131 19.85 -14.43 -0.15
N ALA A 132 19.28 -13.52 0.64
CA ALA A 132 19.47 -13.51 2.09
C ALA A 132 18.90 -14.78 2.75
N HIS A 133 17.76 -15.28 2.28
CA HIS A 133 17.18 -16.53 2.77
C HIS A 133 18.05 -17.74 2.41
N GLN A 134 18.59 -17.80 1.18
CA GLN A 134 19.53 -18.85 0.78
C GLN A 134 20.82 -18.84 1.63
N GLN A 135 21.38 -17.66 1.88
CA GLN A 135 22.54 -17.50 2.74
C GLN A 135 22.25 -17.95 4.18
N LEU A 136 21.04 -17.66 4.70
CA LEU A 136 20.62 -18.11 6.01
C LEU A 136 20.52 -19.64 6.09
N GLU A 137 19.96 -20.29 5.07
CA GLU A 137 19.90 -21.75 5.00
C GLU A 137 21.29 -22.39 4.92
N THR A 138 22.21 -21.82 4.13
CA THR A 138 23.61 -22.26 4.12
C THR A 138 24.25 -22.13 5.50
N ALA A 139 24.00 -21.01 6.20
CA ALA A 139 24.50 -20.83 7.56
C ALA A 139 23.90 -21.87 8.54
N ARG A 140 22.61 -22.23 8.39
CA ARG A 140 21.98 -23.31 9.18
C ARG A 140 22.69 -24.65 8.96
N GLN A 141 22.93 -25.01 7.71
CA GLN A 141 23.62 -26.26 7.35
C GLN A 141 25.06 -26.30 7.91
N LEU A 142 25.80 -25.19 7.88
CA LEU A 142 27.14 -25.12 8.45
C LEU A 142 27.13 -25.28 9.99
N ILE A 143 26.12 -24.74 10.68
CA ILE A 143 25.95 -24.95 12.13
C ILE A 143 25.71 -26.41 12.44
N GLU A 144 24.84 -27.08 11.67
CA GLU A 144 24.57 -28.52 11.82
C GLU A 144 25.80 -29.38 11.52
N ALA A 145 26.62 -28.96 10.55
CA ALA A 145 27.90 -29.60 10.23
C ALA A 145 29.01 -29.31 11.27
N GLY A 146 28.77 -28.42 12.23
CA GLY A 146 29.70 -28.05 13.29
C GLY A 146 30.65 -26.89 12.96
N ASP A 147 30.56 -26.31 11.77
CA ASP A 147 31.41 -25.21 11.31
C ASP A 147 30.83 -23.83 11.70
N LYS A 148 30.87 -23.56 13.00
CA LYS A 148 30.25 -22.39 13.63
C LYS A 148 30.88 -21.06 13.22
N ASP A 149 32.18 -21.06 12.93
CA ASP A 149 32.91 -19.83 12.57
C ASP A 149 32.53 -19.34 11.17
N GLU A 150 32.38 -20.26 10.21
CA GLU A 150 31.95 -19.92 8.86
C GLU A 150 30.47 -19.51 8.82
N ALA A 151 29.60 -20.21 9.57
CA ALA A 151 28.21 -19.81 9.73
C ALA A 151 28.04 -18.40 10.29
N LYS A 152 28.87 -18.01 11.27
CA LYS A 152 28.84 -16.66 11.87
C LYS A 152 29.21 -15.57 10.86
N ARG A 153 30.19 -15.83 9.99
CA ARG A 153 30.58 -14.89 8.92
C ARG A 153 29.44 -14.66 7.94
N ILE A 154 28.73 -15.72 7.54
CA ILE A 154 27.58 -15.61 6.64
C ILE A 154 26.45 -14.83 7.30
N ILE A 155 26.14 -15.11 8.57
CA ILE A 155 25.10 -14.40 9.33
C ILE A 155 25.41 -12.91 9.46
N ASP A 156 26.67 -12.53 9.70
CA ASP A 156 27.09 -11.13 9.85
C ASP A 156 27.12 -10.37 8.52
N ALA A 157 27.25 -11.07 7.39
CA ALA A 157 27.21 -10.50 6.04
C ALA A 157 25.78 -10.27 5.50
N LEU A 158 24.75 -10.81 6.17
CA LEU A 158 23.36 -10.69 5.70
C LEU A 158 22.88 -9.22 5.65
N PRO A 159 22.12 -8.82 4.62
CA PRO A 159 21.56 -7.47 4.53
C PRO A 159 20.58 -7.20 5.68
N LYS A 160 20.87 -6.19 6.51
CA LYS A 160 20.14 -5.89 7.76
C LYS A 160 18.65 -5.57 7.59
N ASN A 161 18.22 -5.25 6.37
CA ASN A 161 16.86 -4.88 6.00
C ASN A 161 16.00 -6.08 5.56
N THR A 162 16.53 -7.30 5.59
CA THR A 162 15.81 -8.52 5.19
C THR A 162 15.19 -9.22 6.38
N ARG A 163 14.15 -10.03 6.15
CA ARG A 163 13.55 -10.88 7.20
C ARG A 163 14.51 -11.98 7.60
N ALA A 164 15.29 -12.50 6.65
CA ALA A 164 16.38 -13.44 6.90
C ALA A 164 17.39 -12.89 7.94
N ALA A 165 17.74 -11.60 7.89
CA ALA A 165 18.61 -10.98 8.89
C ALA A 165 17.94 -10.82 10.27
N GLN A 166 16.62 -10.78 10.34
CA GLN A 166 15.89 -10.79 11.61
C GLN A 166 15.86 -12.21 12.21
N GLU A 167 15.68 -13.24 11.38
CA GLU A 167 15.77 -14.64 11.78
C GLU A 167 17.19 -15.05 12.19
N SER A 168 18.21 -14.54 11.49
CA SER A 168 19.62 -14.85 11.76
C SER A 168 20.07 -14.39 13.16
N ARG A 169 19.46 -13.33 13.71
CA ARG A 169 19.72 -12.89 15.09
C ARG A 169 19.34 -13.94 16.14
N ASN A 170 18.30 -14.72 15.89
CA ASN A 170 17.90 -15.81 16.78
C ASN A 170 18.88 -16.98 16.65
N LEU A 171 19.33 -17.29 15.43
CA LEU A 171 20.37 -18.29 15.18
C LEU A 171 21.70 -17.92 15.83
N ARG A 172 22.12 -16.65 15.75
CA ARG A 172 23.36 -16.18 16.36
C ARG A 172 23.39 -16.42 17.88
N LYS A 173 22.25 -16.27 18.57
CA LYS A 173 22.14 -16.55 20.03
C LYS A 173 22.27 -18.04 20.38
N SER A 174 22.08 -18.95 19.44
CA SER A 174 22.23 -20.40 19.65
C SER A 174 23.66 -20.91 19.44
N ILE A 175 24.53 -20.07 18.87
CA ILE A 175 25.92 -20.38 18.56
C ILE A 175 26.88 -19.77 19.61
N GLU A 176 26.48 -18.67 20.26
CA GLU A 176 27.10 -18.10 21.48
C GLU A 176 26.90 -18.98 22.71
#